data_AF-A0A7Y2KU87-F1
#
_entry.id   AF-A0A7Y2KU87-F1
#
_cell.length_a   1.000
_cell.length_b   1.000
_cell.length_c   1.000
_cell.angle_alpha   90.00
_cell.angle_beta   90.00
_cell.angle_gamma   90.00
#
_symmetry.space_group_name_H-M   'P 1'
#
loop_
_entity.id
_entity.type
_entity.pdbx_description
1 polymer ?
#
loop_
_entity_poly.entity_id
_entity_poly.type
_entity_poly.pdbx_seq_one_letter_code
_entity_poly.pdbx_strand_id
1 'polypeptide(L)'
;MTDEDDQGGADAAEAFEAMRGELALLRRAVEGLAAERGGVDIPDYSETLGRMQQGVDATADRIALINDVLARSPALAMTPEQMAQRIAAAGNAARREDQAALAKAGEDKARVMAELRAVTGSAWTRAEQKNRQLWFGLGGVAAGILAWAILPGLIAREIAPASWQWPERMAARTLDLPRWEAGQQMMQSASPTAFRAIVGADRIVTANREAIEKCSKAAARSRKAARCTIRISSIEQAK
;
A
#
# COMPACT_ATOMS: atom_id res chain seq x y z
N MET A 1 31.75 -156.94 37.28
CA MET A 1 30.54 -156.14 37.07
C MET A 1 30.99 -154.71 37.17
N THR A 2 31.48 -154.13 36.07
CA THR A 2 30.68 -153.68 34.91
C THR A 2 29.70 -152.59 35.29
N ASP A 3 29.55 -151.71 34.31
CA ASP A 3 28.37 -150.91 34.05
C ASP A 3 28.42 -149.52 34.68
N GLU A 4 28.65 -148.50 33.82
CA GLU A 4 27.60 -147.88 32.97
C GLU A 4 26.76 -146.95 33.87
N ASP A 5 26.29 -145.79 33.49
CA ASP A 5 26.32 -145.03 32.25
C ASP A 5 25.85 -143.61 32.67
N ASP A 6 26.44 -142.48 32.28
CA ASP A 6 27.05 -142.07 31.01
C ASP A 6 26.08 -141.48 29.97
N GLN A 7 25.01 -140.80 30.41
CA GLN A 7 24.18 -139.96 29.52
C GLN A 7 23.76 -138.58 30.05
N GLY A 8 23.96 -138.25 31.34
CA GLY A 8 23.72 -136.89 31.86
C GLY A 8 24.90 -135.92 31.76
N GLY A 9 26.13 -136.44 31.63
CA GLY A 9 27.36 -135.63 31.62
C GLY A 9 27.67 -134.97 30.28
N ALA A 10 27.24 -135.57 29.17
CA ALA A 10 27.49 -135.05 27.83
C ALA A 10 26.60 -133.82 27.50
N ASP A 11 25.32 -133.86 27.87
CA ASP A 11 24.35 -132.76 27.67
C ASP A 11 24.68 -131.52 28.53
N ALA A 12 25.15 -131.74 29.77
CA ALA A 12 25.63 -130.66 30.63
C ALA A 12 26.92 -130.02 30.10
N ALA A 13 27.86 -130.82 29.57
CA ALA A 13 29.13 -130.30 29.05
C ALA A 13 28.93 -129.44 27.78
N GLU A 14 28.03 -129.84 26.88
CA GLU A 14 27.72 -129.11 25.66
C GLU A 14 27.03 -127.77 25.94
N ALA A 15 26.09 -127.72 26.89
CA ALA A 15 25.45 -126.48 27.33
C ALA A 15 26.43 -125.50 28.01
N PHE A 16 27.43 -126.00 28.74
CA PHE A 16 28.48 -125.18 29.35
C PHE A 16 29.44 -124.57 28.31
N GLU A 17 29.75 -125.28 27.24
CA GLU A 17 30.58 -124.74 26.15
C GLU A 17 29.82 -123.70 25.32
N ALA A 18 28.53 -123.88 25.07
CA ALA A 18 27.69 -122.87 24.43
C ALA A 18 27.60 -121.57 25.27
N MET A 19 27.39 -121.68 26.59
CA MET A 19 27.42 -120.51 27.48
C MET A 19 28.82 -119.88 27.59
N ARG A 20 29.91 -120.65 27.52
CA ARG A 20 31.27 -120.09 27.44
C ARG A 20 31.48 -119.29 26.16
N GLY A 21 30.94 -119.76 25.04
CA GLY A 21 30.95 -119.02 23.76
C GLY A 21 30.23 -117.67 23.86
N GLU A 22 29.01 -117.66 24.41
CA GLU A 22 28.22 -116.44 24.66
C GLU A 22 28.93 -115.48 25.63
N LEU A 23 29.49 -115.99 26.74
CA LEU A 23 30.26 -115.19 27.70
C LEU A 23 31.54 -114.60 27.08
N ALA A 24 32.20 -115.31 26.18
CA ALA A 24 33.36 -114.81 25.47
C ALA A 24 33.00 -113.65 24.52
N LEU A 25 31.85 -113.72 23.85
CA LEU A 25 31.35 -112.64 23.00
C LEU A 25 30.93 -111.40 23.80
N LEU A 26 30.19 -111.58 24.90
CA LEU A 26 29.83 -110.49 25.81
C LEU A 26 31.07 -109.83 26.42
N ARG A 27 32.05 -110.63 26.85
CA ARG A 27 33.31 -110.11 27.38
C ARG A 27 34.05 -109.28 26.35
N ARG A 28 34.12 -109.75 25.11
CA ARG A 28 34.77 -109.01 24.01
C ARG A 28 34.01 -107.72 23.65
N ALA A 29 32.68 -107.72 23.71
CA ALA A 29 31.86 -106.52 23.49
C ALA A 29 32.04 -105.48 24.61
N VAL A 30 32.10 -105.93 25.87
CA VAL A 30 32.38 -105.05 27.02
C VAL A 30 33.82 -104.53 26.98
N GLU A 31 34.79 -105.36 26.62
CA GLU A 31 36.18 -104.94 26.42
C GLU A 31 36.29 -103.93 25.26
N GLY A 32 35.52 -104.09 24.18
CA GLY A 32 35.41 -103.11 23.10
C GLY A 32 34.80 -101.78 23.54
N LEU A 33 33.70 -101.79 24.28
CA LEU A 33 33.04 -100.58 24.79
C LEU A 33 33.91 -99.86 25.84
N ALA A 34 34.65 -100.61 26.65
CA ALA A 34 35.59 -100.07 27.62
C ALA A 34 36.82 -99.44 26.94
N ALA A 35 37.32 -100.03 25.84
CA ALA A 35 38.41 -99.47 25.06
C ALA A 35 37.99 -98.15 24.36
N GLU A 36 36.75 -98.07 23.87
CA GLU A 36 36.22 -96.87 23.24
C GLU A 36 35.97 -95.75 24.26
N ARG A 37 35.49 -96.10 25.46
CA ARG A 37 35.32 -95.15 26.57
C ARG A 37 36.64 -94.69 27.20
N GLY A 38 37.68 -95.52 27.12
CA GLY A 38 39.04 -95.15 27.52
C GLY A 38 39.74 -94.16 26.56
N GLY A 39 39.21 -94.01 25.33
CA GLY A 39 39.73 -93.08 24.33
C GLY A 39 38.99 -91.74 24.24
N VAL A 40 37.95 -91.51 25.05
CA VAL A 40 37.23 -90.22 25.08
C VAL A 40 37.98 -89.24 25.98
N ASP A 41 38.91 -88.49 25.40
CA ASP A 41 39.50 -87.30 26.03
C ASP A 41 38.44 -86.19 26.05
N ILE A 42 37.84 -85.95 27.22
CA ILE A 42 36.88 -84.85 27.42
C ILE A 42 37.71 -83.56 27.48
N PRO A 43 37.60 -82.64 26.51
CA PRO A 43 38.38 -81.41 26.53
C PRO A 43 38.02 -80.59 27.77
N ASP A 44 39.03 -80.13 28.51
CA ASP A 44 38.80 -79.30 29.69
C ASP A 44 38.31 -77.90 29.29
N TYR A 45 36.99 -77.70 29.33
CA TYR A 45 36.36 -76.40 29.05
C TYR A 45 36.35 -75.45 30.26
N SER A 46 36.91 -75.84 31.41
CA SER A 46 36.90 -75.02 32.63
C SER A 46 37.54 -73.66 32.41
N GLU A 47 38.60 -73.57 31.61
CA GLU A 47 39.27 -72.31 31.28
C GLU A 47 38.37 -71.39 30.42
N THR A 48 37.67 -71.97 29.45
CA THR A 48 36.80 -71.20 28.55
C THR A 48 35.52 -70.75 29.26
N LEU A 49 34.94 -71.60 30.10
CA LEU A 49 33.82 -71.25 30.99
C LEU A 49 34.24 -70.19 32.02
N GLY A 50 35.44 -70.30 32.59
CA GLY A 50 36.00 -69.30 33.49
C GLY A 50 36.15 -67.93 32.83
N ARG A 51 36.63 -67.89 31.58
CA ARG A 51 36.70 -66.64 30.77
C ARG A 51 35.31 -66.06 30.47
N MET A 52 34.31 -66.90 30.18
CA MET A 52 32.93 -66.43 29.97
C MET A 52 32.33 -65.87 31.26
N GLN A 53 32.54 -66.54 32.40
CA GLN A 53 32.07 -66.08 33.70
C GLN A 53 32.68 -64.71 34.05
N GLN A 54 33.99 -64.53 33.86
CA GLN A 54 34.64 -63.23 34.04
C GLN A 54 34.05 -62.14 33.14
N GLY A 55 33.70 -62.47 31.89
CA GLY A 55 33.03 -61.55 30.98
C GLY A 55 31.64 -61.13 31.44
N VAL A 56 30.87 -62.07 32.00
CA VAL A 56 29.54 -61.82 32.59
C VAL A 56 29.68 -60.93 33.83
N ASP A 57 30.60 -61.25 34.73
CA ASP A 57 30.83 -60.48 35.96
C ASP A 57 31.25 -59.04 35.64
N ALA A 58 32.19 -58.86 34.70
CA ALA A 58 32.60 -57.52 34.25
C ALA A 58 31.46 -56.73 33.59
N THR A 59 30.51 -57.41 32.95
CA THR A 59 29.33 -56.76 32.36
C THR A 59 28.33 -56.37 33.45
N ALA A 60 28.12 -57.25 34.44
CA ALA A 60 27.28 -56.97 35.60
C ALA A 60 27.81 -55.75 36.39
N ASP A 61 29.12 -55.68 36.63
CA ASP A 61 29.75 -54.54 37.30
C ASP A 61 29.57 -53.23 36.52
N ARG A 62 29.70 -53.26 35.19
CA ARG A 62 29.45 -52.08 34.35
C ARG A 62 27.99 -51.63 34.41
N ILE A 63 27.04 -52.56 34.42
CA ILE A 63 25.62 -52.24 34.55
C ILE A 63 25.33 -51.64 35.94
N ALA A 64 25.93 -52.19 36.99
CA ALA A 64 25.81 -51.65 38.35
C ALA A 64 26.37 -50.21 38.44
N LEU A 65 27.53 -49.96 37.82
CA LEU A 65 28.12 -48.63 37.75
C LEU A 65 27.23 -47.65 36.98
N ILE A 66 26.69 -48.07 35.83
CA ILE A 66 25.75 -47.26 35.05
C ILE A 66 24.52 -46.92 35.89
N ASN A 67 23.93 -47.90 36.60
CA ASN A 67 22.78 -47.66 37.47
C ASN A 67 23.08 -46.66 38.60
N ASP A 68 24.25 -46.75 39.25
CA ASP A 68 24.64 -45.80 40.30
C ASP A 68 24.83 -44.37 39.73
N VAL A 69 25.41 -44.26 38.52
CA VAL A 69 25.54 -42.99 37.80
C VAL A 69 24.17 -42.41 37.43
N LEU A 70 23.24 -43.23 36.92
CA LEU A 70 21.88 -42.78 36.62
C LEU A 70 21.14 -42.35 37.88
N ALA A 71 21.22 -43.13 38.97
CA ALA A 71 20.58 -42.82 40.25
C ALA A 71 21.11 -41.52 40.89
N ARG A 72 22.40 -41.21 40.69
CA ARG A 72 23.02 -39.96 41.17
C ARG A 72 22.87 -38.79 40.22
N SER A 73 22.37 -39.00 38.99
CA SER A 73 22.22 -37.92 38.02
C SER A 73 20.94 -37.11 38.33
N PRO A 74 21.06 -35.83 38.76
CA PRO A 74 19.90 -34.99 39.06
C PRO A 74 19.09 -34.62 37.80
N ALA A 75 19.61 -34.95 36.61
CA ALA A 75 18.91 -34.76 35.33
C ALA A 75 17.71 -35.69 35.15
N LEU A 76 17.65 -36.85 35.83
CA LEU A 76 16.52 -37.78 35.78
C LEU A 76 15.51 -37.59 36.93
N ALA A 77 15.89 -36.86 37.98
CA ALA A 77 14.96 -36.49 39.07
C ALA A 77 13.97 -35.39 38.64
N MET A 78 14.27 -34.68 37.55
CA MET A 78 13.39 -33.67 36.96
C MET A 78 12.58 -34.32 35.85
N THR A 79 11.27 -34.48 36.04
CA THR A 79 10.43 -35.01 34.97
C THR A 79 10.39 -34.01 33.80
N PRO A 80 10.32 -34.50 32.56
CA PRO A 80 10.21 -33.61 31.39
C PRO A 80 9.02 -32.64 31.51
N GLU A 81 7.93 -33.02 32.19
CA GLU A 81 6.80 -32.14 32.49
C GLU A 81 7.19 -30.98 33.43
N GLN A 82 8.00 -31.24 34.47
CA GLN A 82 8.47 -30.19 35.37
C GLN A 82 9.44 -29.23 34.67
N MET A 83 10.28 -29.74 33.77
CA MET A 83 11.16 -28.91 32.95
C MET A 83 10.35 -28.03 31.99
N ALA A 84 9.34 -28.61 31.31
CA ALA A 84 8.44 -27.86 30.43
C ALA A 84 7.65 -26.78 31.18
N GLN A 85 7.15 -27.09 32.39
CA GLN A 85 6.45 -26.11 33.24
C GLN A 85 7.36 -24.96 33.68
N ARG A 86 8.62 -25.24 34.02
CA ARG A 86 9.58 -24.18 34.38
C ARG A 86 9.97 -23.34 33.17
N ILE A 87 10.15 -23.94 31.99
CA ILE A 87 10.39 -23.20 30.75
C ILE A 87 9.19 -22.33 30.41
N ALA A 88 7.97 -22.84 30.53
CA ALA A 88 6.75 -22.07 30.31
C ALA A 88 6.59 -20.94 31.35
N ALA A 89 6.88 -21.20 32.62
CA ALA A 89 6.82 -20.19 33.68
C ALA A 89 7.88 -19.10 33.50
N ALA A 90 9.13 -19.47 33.17
CA ALA A 90 10.21 -18.55 32.88
C ALA A 90 9.93 -17.75 31.59
N GLY A 91 9.40 -18.40 30.55
CA GLY A 91 8.96 -17.76 29.32
C GLY A 91 7.82 -16.76 29.57
N ASN A 92 6.81 -17.13 30.35
CA ASN A 92 5.72 -16.24 30.73
C ASN A 92 6.18 -15.11 31.68
N ALA A 93 7.17 -15.35 32.54
CA ALA A 93 7.76 -14.30 33.36
C ALA A 93 8.53 -13.29 32.50
N ALA A 94 9.40 -13.75 31.60
CA ALA A 94 10.15 -12.89 30.67
C ALA A 94 9.21 -12.11 29.74
N ARG A 95 8.15 -12.73 29.23
CA ARG A 95 7.18 -12.08 28.34
C ARG A 95 6.27 -11.07 29.04
N ARG A 96 6.10 -11.12 30.36
CA ARG A 96 5.20 -10.20 31.08
C ARG A 96 5.70 -8.76 31.03
N GLU A 97 6.99 -8.54 31.20
CA GLU A 97 7.59 -7.21 31.10
C GLU A 97 7.53 -6.68 29.67
N ASP A 98 7.83 -7.52 28.67
CA ASP A 98 7.68 -7.20 27.25
C ASP A 98 6.24 -6.84 26.89
N GLN A 99 5.25 -7.61 27.36
CA GLN A 99 3.83 -7.37 27.10
C GLN A 99 3.37 -6.05 27.71
N ALA A 100 3.82 -5.73 28.92
CA ALA A 100 3.52 -4.44 29.56
C ALA A 100 4.15 -3.27 28.81
N ALA A 101 5.41 -3.42 28.36
CA ALA A 101 6.10 -2.42 27.56
C ALA A 101 5.43 -2.20 26.19
N LEU A 102 5.00 -3.29 25.52
CA LEU A 102 4.28 -3.23 24.25
C LEU A 102 2.88 -2.63 24.40
N ALA A 103 2.16 -2.97 25.47
CA ALA A 103 0.86 -2.36 25.78
C ALA A 103 1.01 -0.85 25.98
N LYS A 104 1.98 -0.43 26.79
CA LYS A 104 2.30 0.98 27.01
C LYS A 104 2.72 1.70 25.72
N ALA A 105 3.58 1.08 24.90
CA ALA A 105 3.96 1.63 23.61
C ALA A 105 2.77 1.73 22.63
N GLY A 106 1.83 0.78 22.71
CA GLY A 106 0.57 0.81 21.96
C GLY A 106 -0.34 1.97 22.38
N GLU A 107 -0.48 2.18 23.69
CA GLU A 107 -1.23 3.30 24.28
C GLU A 107 -0.60 4.65 23.93
N ASP A 108 0.72 4.77 24.09
CA ASP A 108 1.47 5.99 23.74
C ASP A 108 1.34 6.29 22.24
N LYS A 109 1.44 5.26 21.38
CA LYS A 109 1.20 5.42 19.94
C LYS A 109 -0.24 5.87 19.65
N ALA A 110 -1.24 5.28 20.30
CA ALA A 110 -2.64 5.67 20.11
C ALA A 110 -2.88 7.13 20.53
N ARG A 111 -2.31 7.54 21.66
CA ARG A 111 -2.34 8.92 22.17
C ARG A 111 -1.66 9.88 21.20
N VAL A 112 -0.43 9.60 20.77
CA VAL A 112 0.31 10.43 19.82
C VAL A 112 -0.44 10.54 18.50
N MET A 113 -1.02 9.46 17.99
CA MET A 113 -1.84 9.49 16.77
C MET A 113 -3.14 10.27 16.93
N ALA A 114 -3.74 10.30 18.13
CA ALA A 114 -4.91 11.11 18.42
C ALA A 114 -4.56 12.60 18.48
N GLU A 115 -3.46 12.96 19.15
CA GLU A 115 -2.92 14.33 19.15
C GLU A 115 -2.52 14.78 17.74
N LEU A 116 -1.84 13.92 16.98
CA LEU A 116 -1.49 14.21 15.60
C LEU A 116 -2.75 14.50 14.79
N ARG A 117 -3.79 13.65 14.84
CA ARG A 117 -5.04 13.88 14.12
C ARG A 117 -5.75 15.17 14.55
N ALA A 118 -5.72 15.53 15.83
CA ALA A 118 -6.28 16.79 16.31
C ALA A 118 -5.51 18.01 15.74
N VAL A 119 -4.17 17.94 15.71
CA VAL A 119 -3.31 19.01 15.19
C VAL A 119 -3.37 19.08 13.66
N THR A 120 -3.26 17.96 12.95
CA THR A 120 -3.36 17.95 11.49
C THR A 120 -4.78 18.28 11.03
N GLY A 121 -5.81 17.71 11.66
CA GLY A 121 -7.20 18.04 11.33
C GLY A 121 -7.50 19.54 11.46
N SER A 122 -6.99 20.18 12.52
CA SER A 122 -7.16 21.64 12.71
C SER A 122 -6.25 22.49 11.82
N ALA A 123 -5.09 21.97 11.38
CA ALA A 123 -4.21 22.67 10.45
C ALA A 123 -4.75 22.63 9.01
N TRP A 124 -5.18 21.47 8.54
CA TRP A 124 -5.76 21.29 7.20
C TRP A 124 -7.08 22.06 7.06
N THR A 125 -7.96 22.02 8.07
CA THR A 125 -9.21 22.79 8.03
C THR A 125 -8.97 24.30 8.00
N ARG A 126 -7.97 24.83 8.73
CA ARG A 126 -7.62 26.26 8.66
C ARG A 126 -6.98 26.64 7.33
N ALA A 127 -6.07 25.83 6.80
CA ALA A 127 -5.43 26.09 5.51
C ALA A 127 -6.46 26.08 4.38
N GLU A 128 -7.37 25.11 4.39
CA GLU A 128 -8.46 25.00 3.42
C GLU A 128 -9.46 26.15 3.55
N GLN A 129 -9.83 26.54 4.77
CA GLN A 129 -10.68 27.71 5.01
C GLN A 129 -10.03 29.01 4.50
N LYS A 130 -8.74 29.21 4.77
CA LYS A 130 -8.00 30.39 4.28
C LYS A 130 -7.90 30.39 2.75
N ASN A 131 -7.59 29.25 2.13
CA ASN A 131 -7.55 29.14 0.68
C ASN A 131 -8.92 29.46 0.06
N ARG A 132 -9.99 28.93 0.64
CA ARG A 132 -11.35 29.22 0.17
C ARG A 132 -11.74 30.69 0.33
N GLN A 133 -11.38 31.33 1.45
CA GLN A 133 -11.58 32.76 1.66
C GLN A 133 -10.76 33.61 0.67
N LEU A 134 -9.52 33.23 0.39
CA LEU A 134 -8.68 33.89 -0.61
C LEU A 134 -9.30 33.77 -2.01
N TRP A 135 -9.80 32.59 -2.39
CA TRP A 135 -10.49 32.40 -3.67
C TRP A 135 -11.78 33.20 -3.77
N PHE A 136 -12.59 33.28 -2.71
CA PHE A 136 -13.76 34.16 -2.69
C PHE A 136 -13.38 35.64 -2.75
N GLY A 137 -12.31 36.05 -2.05
CA GLY A 137 -11.80 37.41 -2.11
C GLY A 137 -11.30 37.78 -3.50
N LEU A 138 -10.45 36.94 -4.10
CA LEU A 138 -9.92 37.12 -5.45
C LEU A 138 -11.04 37.09 -6.50
N GLY A 139 -11.96 36.13 -6.39
CA GLY A 139 -13.13 36.03 -7.26
C GLY A 139 -14.04 37.25 -7.13
N GLY A 140 -14.28 37.75 -5.92
CA GLY A 140 -15.06 38.96 -5.67
C GLY A 140 -14.41 40.22 -6.23
N VAL A 141 -13.09 40.36 -6.10
CA VAL A 141 -12.33 41.47 -6.70
C VAL A 141 -12.40 41.41 -8.23
N ALA A 142 -12.16 40.23 -8.82
CA ALA A 142 -12.24 40.04 -10.27
C ALA A 142 -13.65 40.34 -10.80
N ALA A 143 -14.68 39.84 -10.13
CA ALA A 143 -16.07 40.11 -10.49
C ALA A 143 -16.42 41.60 -10.33
N GLY A 144 -15.94 42.25 -9.27
CA GLY A 144 -16.13 43.68 -9.05
C GLY A 144 -15.49 44.55 -10.13
N ILE A 145 -14.25 44.25 -10.54
CA ILE A 145 -13.56 44.93 -11.64
C ILE A 145 -14.34 44.77 -12.94
N LEU A 146 -14.79 43.54 -13.24
CA LEU A 146 -15.53 43.24 -14.47
C LEU A 146 -16.89 43.95 -14.48
N ALA A 147 -17.60 43.96 -13.36
CA ALA A 147 -18.83 44.73 -13.20
C ALA A 147 -18.59 46.23 -13.39
N TRP A 148 -17.53 46.79 -12.80
CA TRP A 148 -17.21 48.22 -12.93
C TRP A 148 -16.84 48.63 -14.36
N ALA A 149 -16.21 47.74 -15.13
CA ALA A 149 -15.86 48.02 -16.52
C ALA A 149 -17.08 47.98 -17.46
N ILE A 150 -18.04 47.07 -17.21
CA ILE A 150 -19.14 46.80 -18.15
C ILE A 150 -20.39 47.62 -17.81
N LEU A 151 -20.74 47.73 -16.53
CA LEU A 151 -22.00 48.34 -16.10
C LEU A 151 -22.18 49.80 -16.56
N PRO A 152 -21.18 50.69 -16.52
CA PRO A 152 -21.38 52.09 -16.92
C PRO A 152 -21.79 52.23 -18.40
N GLY A 153 -21.20 51.43 -19.28
CA GLY A 153 -21.51 51.47 -20.72
C GLY A 153 -22.89 50.88 -21.04
N LEU A 154 -23.25 49.78 -20.36
CA LEU A 154 -24.55 49.12 -20.55
C LEU A 154 -25.71 49.98 -20.00
N ILE A 155 -25.56 50.52 -18.78
CA ILE A 155 -26.57 51.38 -18.16
C ILE A 155 -26.76 52.66 -18.97
N ALA A 156 -25.68 53.26 -19.48
CA ALA A 156 -25.75 54.47 -20.30
C ALA A 156 -26.48 54.27 -21.63
N ARG A 157 -26.55 53.03 -22.15
CA ARG A 157 -27.19 52.72 -23.44
C ARG A 157 -28.64 52.24 -23.30
N GLU A 158 -28.90 51.37 -22.34
CA GLU A 158 -30.18 50.63 -22.26
C GLU A 158 -31.18 51.24 -21.28
N ILE A 159 -30.69 51.87 -20.20
CA ILE A 159 -31.54 52.24 -19.05
C ILE A 159 -31.69 53.76 -18.95
N ALA A 160 -30.70 54.54 -19.38
CA ALA A 160 -30.73 55.98 -19.28
C ALA A 160 -31.79 56.60 -20.22
N PRO A 161 -32.70 57.46 -19.71
CA PRO A 161 -33.62 58.21 -20.55
C PRO A 161 -32.86 59.07 -21.58
N ALA A 162 -33.36 59.13 -22.81
CA ALA A 162 -32.75 59.92 -23.88
C ALA A 162 -32.55 61.40 -23.53
N SER A 163 -33.34 61.95 -22.60
CA SER A 163 -33.20 63.34 -22.13
C SER A 163 -31.88 63.63 -21.40
N TRP A 164 -31.18 62.63 -20.87
CA TRP A 164 -29.93 62.85 -20.14
C TRP A 164 -28.70 62.94 -21.06
N GLN A 165 -28.75 62.39 -22.28
CA GLN A 165 -27.63 62.41 -23.23
C GLN A 165 -26.31 61.89 -22.61
N TRP A 166 -26.40 60.78 -21.85
CA TRP A 166 -25.24 60.16 -21.20
C TRP A 166 -24.16 59.70 -22.18
N PRO A 167 -24.50 59.01 -23.28
CA PRO A 167 -23.50 58.60 -24.27
C PRO A 167 -22.72 59.78 -24.84
N GLU A 168 -23.39 60.87 -25.18
CA GLU A 168 -22.78 62.08 -25.74
C GLU A 168 -21.90 62.80 -24.72
N ARG A 169 -22.35 62.89 -23.45
CA ARG A 169 -21.55 63.46 -22.35
C ARG A 169 -20.35 62.57 -22.00
N MET A 170 -20.48 61.26 -22.14
CA MET A 170 -19.38 60.31 -21.93
C MET A 170 -18.36 60.46 -23.04
N ALA A 171 -18.78 60.46 -24.31
CA ALA A 171 -17.89 60.64 -25.46
C ALA A 171 -17.09 61.95 -25.38
N ALA A 172 -17.76 63.06 -25.05
CA ALA A 172 -17.10 64.36 -24.86
C ALA A 172 -16.06 64.33 -23.73
N ARG A 173 -16.38 63.68 -22.59
CA ARG A 173 -15.44 63.50 -21.48
C ARG A 173 -14.27 62.58 -21.83
N THR A 174 -14.50 61.52 -22.60
CA THR A 174 -13.42 60.61 -23.04
C THR A 174 -12.46 61.29 -24.00
N LEU A 175 -12.95 62.20 -24.84
CA LEU A 175 -12.13 63.01 -25.76
C LEU A 175 -11.52 64.25 -25.08
N ASP A 176 -11.87 64.52 -23.82
CA ASP A 176 -11.52 65.74 -23.08
C ASP A 176 -11.82 67.04 -23.86
N LEU A 177 -12.97 67.06 -24.54
CA LEU A 177 -13.41 68.18 -25.36
C LEU A 177 -14.84 68.59 -25.02
N PRO A 178 -15.22 69.86 -25.24
CA PRO A 178 -16.61 70.24 -25.16
C PRO A 178 -17.43 69.49 -26.23
N ARG A 179 -18.73 69.31 -25.96
CA ARG A 179 -19.59 68.40 -26.74
C ARG A 179 -19.62 68.69 -28.24
N TRP A 180 -19.50 69.94 -28.63
CA TRP A 180 -19.54 70.34 -30.03
C TRP A 180 -18.26 69.94 -30.77
N GLU A 181 -17.11 70.27 -30.21
CA GLU A 181 -15.77 69.95 -30.72
C GLU A 181 -15.54 68.44 -30.74
N ALA A 182 -15.98 67.74 -29.68
CA ALA A 182 -15.99 66.28 -29.63
C ALA A 182 -16.80 65.68 -30.80
N GLY A 183 -18.00 66.22 -31.06
CA GLY A 183 -18.83 65.80 -32.20
C GLY A 183 -18.17 66.06 -33.55
N GLN A 184 -17.53 67.23 -33.73
CA GLN A 184 -16.78 67.56 -34.93
C GLN A 184 -15.60 66.59 -35.15
N GLN A 185 -14.82 66.33 -34.10
CA GLN A 185 -13.71 65.39 -34.17
C GLN A 185 -14.17 63.98 -34.50
N MET A 186 -15.26 63.50 -33.89
CA MET A 186 -15.83 62.18 -34.18
C MET A 186 -16.32 62.08 -35.64
N MET A 187 -17.02 63.10 -36.14
CA MET A 187 -17.47 63.14 -37.54
C MET A 187 -16.27 63.17 -38.50
N GLN A 188 -15.26 63.98 -38.20
CA GLN A 188 -14.05 64.09 -39.00
C GLN A 188 -13.24 62.78 -38.99
N SER A 189 -13.11 62.11 -37.84
CA SER A 189 -12.40 60.84 -37.74
C SER A 189 -13.15 59.69 -38.42
N ALA A 190 -14.49 59.72 -38.43
CA ALA A 190 -15.31 58.72 -39.10
C ALA A 190 -15.30 58.88 -40.62
N SER A 191 -15.40 60.11 -41.14
CA SER A 191 -15.30 60.39 -42.57
C SER A 191 -14.87 61.83 -42.84
N PRO A 192 -13.59 62.06 -43.19
CA PRO A 192 -13.08 63.39 -43.53
C PRO A 192 -13.73 64.00 -44.77
N THR A 193 -14.20 63.17 -45.72
CA THR A 193 -14.88 63.63 -46.94
C THR A 193 -16.30 64.11 -46.63
N ALA A 194 -17.07 63.33 -45.86
CA ALA A 194 -18.42 63.73 -45.45
C ALA A 194 -18.38 64.99 -44.57
N PHE A 195 -17.44 65.07 -43.64
CA PHE A 195 -17.29 66.26 -42.79
C PHE A 195 -16.95 67.52 -43.61
N ARG A 196 -16.04 67.41 -44.59
CA ARG A 196 -15.74 68.53 -45.53
C ARG A 196 -16.95 68.96 -46.34
N ALA A 197 -17.82 68.03 -46.75
CA ALA A 197 -19.06 68.36 -47.46
C ALA A 197 -20.02 69.17 -46.56
N ILE A 198 -20.15 68.80 -45.28
CA ILE A 198 -20.96 69.54 -44.29
C ILE A 198 -20.41 70.96 -44.10
N VAL A 199 -19.10 71.09 -43.86
CA VAL A 199 -18.43 72.40 -43.70
C VAL A 199 -18.56 73.24 -44.97
N GLY A 200 -18.46 72.61 -46.15
CA GLY A 200 -18.67 73.28 -47.44
C GLY A 200 -20.09 73.81 -47.59
N ALA A 201 -21.10 73.01 -47.23
CA ALA A 201 -22.49 73.43 -47.25
C ALA A 201 -22.77 74.59 -46.27
N ASP A 202 -22.21 74.52 -45.05
CA ASP A 202 -22.34 75.59 -44.06
C ASP A 202 -21.77 76.93 -44.57
N ARG A 203 -20.62 76.91 -45.24
CA ARG A 203 -20.05 78.12 -45.88
C ARG A 203 -20.98 78.71 -46.94
N ILE A 204 -21.58 77.85 -47.78
CA ILE A 204 -22.53 78.29 -48.81
C ILE A 204 -23.78 78.90 -48.16
N VAL A 205 -24.34 78.25 -47.14
CA VAL A 205 -25.53 78.75 -46.43
C VAL A 205 -25.23 80.08 -45.75
N THR A 206 -24.09 80.19 -45.07
CA THR A 206 -23.67 81.41 -44.39
C THR A 206 -23.45 82.56 -45.38
N ALA A 207 -22.78 82.32 -46.50
CA ALA A 207 -22.58 83.33 -47.54
C ALA A 207 -23.89 83.78 -48.22
N ASN A 208 -24.93 82.94 -48.21
CA ASN A 208 -26.22 83.20 -48.83
C ASN A 208 -27.37 83.39 -47.81
N ARG A 209 -27.05 83.65 -46.53
CA ARG A 209 -28.01 83.60 -45.42
C ARG A 209 -29.26 84.43 -45.67
N GLU A 210 -29.09 85.67 -46.12
CA GLU A 210 -30.22 86.58 -46.37
C GLU A 210 -31.11 86.12 -47.52
N ALA A 211 -30.51 85.63 -48.62
CA ALA A 211 -31.24 85.12 -49.78
C ALA A 211 -32.04 83.86 -49.41
N ILE A 212 -31.42 82.93 -48.68
CA ILE A 212 -32.04 81.71 -48.20
C ILE A 212 -33.19 82.02 -47.23
N GLU A 213 -33.01 82.96 -46.31
CA GLU A 213 -34.05 83.35 -45.35
C GLU A 213 -35.27 84.00 -46.03
N LYS A 214 -35.04 84.86 -47.04
CA LYS A 214 -36.15 85.44 -47.82
C LYS A 214 -36.91 84.36 -48.59
N CYS A 215 -36.19 83.44 -49.24
CA CYS A 215 -36.79 82.32 -49.96
C CYS A 215 -37.55 81.37 -49.02
N SER A 216 -37.02 81.07 -47.83
CA SER A 216 -37.70 80.19 -46.88
C SER A 216 -39.00 80.81 -46.36
N LYS A 217 -39.01 82.14 -46.10
CA LYS A 217 -40.23 82.88 -45.77
C LYS A 217 -41.23 82.87 -46.92
N ALA A 218 -40.80 83.03 -48.16
CA ALA A 218 -41.67 82.96 -49.34
C ALA A 218 -42.26 81.55 -49.56
N ALA A 219 -41.45 80.50 -49.36
CA ALA A 219 -41.90 79.11 -49.41
C ALA A 219 -42.92 78.80 -48.31
N ALA A 220 -42.66 79.26 -47.07
CA ALA A 220 -43.58 79.10 -45.94
C ALA A 220 -44.93 79.81 -46.18
N ARG A 221 -44.91 81.04 -46.72
CA ARG A 221 -46.13 81.80 -47.04
C ARG A 221 -46.96 81.15 -48.14
N SER A 222 -46.30 80.60 -49.16
CA SER A 222 -46.98 79.96 -50.30
C SER A 222 -47.33 78.49 -50.06
N ARG A 223 -46.82 77.88 -48.97
CA ARG A 223 -46.87 76.43 -48.67
C ARG A 223 -46.42 75.56 -49.85
N LYS A 224 -45.49 76.08 -50.66
CA LYS A 224 -44.95 75.43 -51.86
C LYS A 224 -43.44 75.57 -51.88
N ALA A 225 -42.77 74.65 -52.56
CA ALA A 225 -41.33 74.76 -52.80
C ALA A 225 -41.03 76.04 -53.60
N ALA A 226 -40.08 76.84 -53.12
CA ALA A 226 -39.61 78.05 -53.80
C ALA A 226 -38.26 77.78 -54.49
N ARG A 227 -38.11 78.25 -55.72
CA ARG A 227 -36.81 78.27 -56.40
C ARG A 227 -36.01 79.46 -55.87
N CYS A 228 -34.79 79.20 -55.44
CA CYS A 228 -33.92 80.22 -54.85
C CYS A 228 -32.58 80.26 -55.59
N THR A 229 -32.12 81.45 -55.96
CA THR A 229 -30.81 81.64 -56.60
C THR A 229 -29.78 81.92 -55.53
N ILE A 230 -28.81 81.03 -55.39
CA ILE A 230 -27.68 81.18 -54.47
C ILE A 230 -26.40 81.48 -55.26
N ARG A 231 -25.48 82.20 -54.64
CA ARG A 231 -24.14 82.46 -55.17
C ARG A 231 -23.17 81.42 -54.61
N ILE A 232 -22.44 80.77 -55.50
CA ILE A 232 -21.38 79.82 -55.14
C ILE A 232 -20.07 80.42 -55.63
N SER A 233 -19.18 80.78 -54.71
CA SER A 233 -17.82 81.24 -55.04
C SER A 233 -16.95 80.02 -55.38
N SER A 234 -16.16 80.08 -56.45
CA SER A 234 -15.20 79.02 -56.74
C SER A 234 -14.10 78.99 -55.66
N ILE A 235 -13.81 77.80 -55.11
CA ILE A 235 -12.82 77.59 -54.04
C ILE A 235 -11.38 77.59 -54.61
N GLU A 236 -11.12 78.26 -55.73
CA GLU A 236 -9.84 78.19 -56.44
C GLU A 236 -8.83 79.29 -56.06
N GLN A 237 -9.10 80.04 -54.99
CA GLN A 237 -8.23 81.15 -54.56
C GLN A 237 -8.08 81.18 -53.04
N ALA A 238 -7.46 80.14 -52.49
CA ALA A 238 -6.81 80.21 -51.18
C ALA A 238 -5.63 79.22 -51.20
N LYS A 239 -4.53 79.69 -51.80
CA LYS A 239 -3.20 79.09 -51.64
C LYS A 239 -2.69 79.39 -50.23
#